data_AF-A0A9K3PK94-F1
#
_entry.id   AF-A0A9K3PK94-F1
#
_cell.length_a   1.000
_cell.length_b   1.000
_cell.length_c   1.000
_cell.angle_alpha   90.00
_cell.angle_beta   90.00
_cell.angle_gamma   90.00
#
_symmetry.space_group_name_H-M   'P 1'
#
loop_
_entity.id
_entity.type
_entity.pdbx_description
1 polymer ?
#
loop_
_entity_poly.entity_id
_entity_poly.type
_entity_poly.pdbx_seq_one_letter_code
_entity_poly.pdbx_strand_id
1 'polypeptide(L)'
;MKLSTAFVALTTLASAAAKSISSGAAQKMVRSARKLEEAAQQEEDYAFLGYYEAKVVGCTKTLESPIVNEQGEYEYEAVLVRLCPAEAGCDSSSTGGCKGGFGDMLVGLSTFVEAYFEDQRDNMQWDDAFQVDKFAKCEQYNPDENADDANRGAWENYQFFIGPTCSDDGLGVKLELFTDDACTQVSEIDFETVSNGWTLPYGTGGLISTSCNSCTEYNNNGELELRESCVRSYQNAPYKCETGMEYYSYFGQNVQGCELITATFPAKSSGSGGKVFGWIVLALVVVGLAGYVVWWRKKKASASE
;
A
#
# COMPACT_ATOMS: atom_id res chain seq x y z
N MET A 1 -71.79 20.39 46.93
CA MET A 1 -72.89 20.15 45.97
C MET A 1 -72.40 20.53 44.58
N LYS A 2 -72.48 19.56 43.65
CA LYS A 2 -72.48 19.65 42.18
C LYS A 2 -71.91 20.94 41.54
N LEU A 3 -70.74 20.82 40.92
CA LEU A 3 -70.31 21.73 39.86
C LEU A 3 -69.99 20.94 38.59
N SER A 4 -70.56 21.45 37.51
CA SER A 4 -70.84 20.80 36.24
C SER A 4 -69.60 20.41 35.45
N THR A 5 -69.71 19.21 34.85
CA THR A 5 -68.97 18.72 33.70
C THR A 5 -69.14 19.65 32.50
N ALA A 6 -68.02 20.11 31.93
CA ALA A 6 -67.95 20.66 30.58
C ALA A 6 -67.22 19.65 29.70
N PHE A 7 -67.98 18.95 28.85
CA PHE A 7 -67.46 18.18 27.73
C PHE A 7 -67.11 19.17 26.61
N VAL A 8 -65.82 19.32 26.30
CA VAL A 8 -65.36 19.88 25.02
C VAL A 8 -64.87 18.71 24.18
N ALA A 9 -65.64 18.39 23.14
CA ALA A 9 -65.28 17.42 22.13
C ALA A 9 -64.15 17.99 21.27
N LEU A 10 -62.97 17.36 21.33
CA LEU A 10 -61.95 17.50 20.29
C LEU A 10 -62.04 16.25 19.39
N THR A 11 -62.80 16.38 18.31
CA THR A 11 -62.81 15.40 17.21
C THR A 11 -61.50 15.49 16.46
N THR A 12 -60.59 14.55 16.69
CA THR A 12 -59.45 14.31 15.79
C THR A 12 -59.97 13.64 14.52
N LEU A 13 -59.96 14.39 13.41
CA LEU A 13 -60.09 13.86 12.06
C LEU A 13 -58.81 13.06 11.73
N ALA A 14 -58.80 11.78 12.09
CA ALA A 14 -57.90 10.81 11.47
C ALA A 14 -58.48 10.45 10.09
N SER A 15 -58.21 11.29 9.10
CA SER A 15 -58.45 10.91 7.71
C SER A 15 -57.33 9.96 7.30
N ALA A 16 -57.71 8.71 7.05
CA ALA A 16 -56.86 7.70 6.47
C ALA A 16 -56.39 8.17 5.08
N ALA A 17 -55.10 8.46 4.98
CA ALA A 17 -54.35 8.36 3.73
C ALA A 17 -53.19 7.39 3.98
N ALA A 18 -53.51 6.13 4.26
CA ALA A 18 -52.59 5.03 4.04
C ALA A 18 -52.38 4.93 2.52
N LYS A 19 -51.50 5.78 1.98
CA LYS A 19 -50.84 5.45 0.72
C LYS A 19 -50.04 4.21 1.02
N SER A 20 -50.49 3.08 0.49
CA SER A 20 -49.72 1.84 0.46
C SER A 20 -48.38 2.17 -0.18
N ILE A 21 -47.36 2.40 0.65
CA ILE A 21 -45.98 2.38 0.19
C ILE A 21 -45.80 0.97 -0.35
N SER A 22 -45.61 0.86 -1.66
CA SER A 22 -45.28 -0.38 -2.32
C SER A 22 -44.22 -1.11 -1.50
N SER A 23 -44.44 -2.39 -1.21
CA SER A 23 -43.51 -3.24 -0.46
C SER A 23 -42.07 -3.14 -1.00
N GLY A 24 -41.91 -2.87 -2.30
CA GLY A 24 -40.62 -2.61 -2.93
C GLY A 24 -39.93 -1.30 -2.52
N ALA A 25 -40.68 -0.21 -2.30
CA ALA A 25 -40.11 1.06 -1.85
C ALA A 25 -39.74 1.03 -0.36
N ALA A 26 -40.55 0.36 0.46
CA ALA A 26 -40.24 0.10 1.87
C ALA A 26 -39.03 -0.85 2.01
N GLN A 27 -38.96 -1.93 1.22
CA GLN A 27 -37.78 -2.82 1.19
C GLN A 27 -36.52 -2.12 0.69
N LYS A 28 -36.64 -1.18 -0.27
CA LYS A 28 -35.49 -0.41 -0.76
C LYS A 28 -34.98 0.57 0.30
N MET A 29 -35.87 1.22 1.05
CA MET A 29 -35.46 2.07 2.18
C MET A 29 -34.89 1.26 3.35
N VAL A 30 -35.44 0.08 3.66
CA VAL A 30 -34.86 -0.81 4.69
C VAL A 30 -33.50 -1.35 4.25
N ARG A 31 -33.29 -1.69 2.97
CA ARG A 31 -31.96 -2.10 2.47
C ARG A 31 -30.96 -0.94 2.43
N SER A 32 -31.37 0.27 2.06
CA SER A 32 -30.51 1.46 2.13
C SER A 32 -30.21 1.87 3.57
N ALA A 33 -31.18 1.80 4.48
CA ALA A 33 -30.96 2.05 5.91
C ALA A 33 -30.04 1.00 6.52
N ARG A 34 -30.19 -0.28 6.15
CA ARG A 34 -29.29 -1.34 6.59
C ARG A 34 -27.88 -1.18 6.04
N LYS A 35 -27.72 -0.71 4.79
CA LYS A 35 -26.42 -0.35 4.23
C LYS A 35 -25.78 0.85 4.92
N LEU A 36 -26.57 1.84 5.36
CA LEU A 36 -26.07 2.98 6.13
C LEU A 36 -25.69 2.59 7.55
N GLU A 37 -26.43 1.67 8.17
CA GLU A 37 -26.12 1.12 9.50
C GLU A 37 -24.89 0.19 9.45
N GLU A 38 -24.76 -0.63 8.39
CA GLU A 38 -23.57 -1.45 8.11
C GLU A 38 -22.35 -0.57 7.80
N ALA A 39 -22.51 0.54 7.06
CA ALA A 39 -21.43 1.50 6.80
C ALA A 39 -21.01 2.26 8.07
N ALA A 40 -21.98 2.71 8.88
CA ALA A 40 -21.71 3.39 10.14
C ALA A 40 -21.02 2.46 11.17
N GLN A 41 -21.41 1.18 11.24
CA GLN A 41 -20.72 0.19 12.07
C GLN A 41 -19.30 -0.12 11.56
N GLN A 42 -19.11 -0.19 10.24
CA GLN A 42 -17.77 -0.38 9.68
C GLN A 42 -16.84 0.80 10.01
N GLU A 43 -17.31 2.04 9.91
CA GLU A 43 -16.50 3.19 10.30
C GLU A 43 -16.08 3.16 11.77
N GLU A 44 -16.97 2.72 12.67
CA GLU A 44 -16.63 2.57 14.10
C GLU A 44 -15.56 1.48 14.33
N ASP A 45 -15.63 0.37 13.59
CA ASP A 45 -14.68 -0.75 13.72
C ASP A 45 -13.25 -0.38 13.25
N TYR A 46 -13.14 0.57 12.30
CA TYR A 46 -11.87 1.03 11.74
C TYR A 46 -11.46 2.43 12.23
N ALA A 47 -12.23 3.07 13.10
CA ALA A 47 -11.95 4.42 13.61
C ALA A 47 -10.53 4.55 14.19
N PHE A 48 -9.98 3.47 14.76
CA PHE A 48 -8.63 3.46 15.30
C PHE A 48 -7.55 3.70 14.23
N LEU A 49 -7.80 3.40 12.95
CA LEU A 49 -6.88 3.71 11.84
C LEU A 49 -6.64 5.22 11.72
N GLY A 50 -7.56 6.05 12.21
CA GLY A 50 -7.39 7.50 12.22
C GLY A 50 -6.23 8.00 13.09
N TYR A 51 -5.70 7.15 13.96
CA TYR A 51 -4.50 7.44 14.78
C TYR A 51 -3.19 7.03 14.08
N TYR A 52 -3.25 6.60 12.81
CA TYR A 52 -2.12 6.04 12.09
C TYR A 52 -1.85 6.71 10.75
N GLU A 53 -0.60 6.60 10.33
CA GLU A 53 -0.12 6.89 8.98
C GLU A 53 0.37 5.58 8.36
N ALA A 54 -0.11 5.25 7.17
CA ALA A 54 0.30 4.07 6.43
C ALA A 54 1.58 4.35 5.61
N LYS A 55 2.49 3.37 5.60
CA LYS A 55 3.71 3.41 4.80
C LYS A 55 4.00 2.04 4.20
N VAL A 56 4.32 2.02 2.91
CA VAL A 56 4.91 0.83 2.27
C VAL A 56 6.35 0.69 2.73
N VAL A 57 6.67 -0.43 3.39
CA VAL A 57 8.01 -0.70 3.94
C VAL A 57 8.75 -1.79 3.17
N GLY A 58 8.04 -2.58 2.37
CA GLY A 58 8.62 -3.62 1.52
C GLY A 58 7.62 -4.30 0.60
N CYS A 59 8.13 -5.10 -0.32
CA CYS A 59 7.38 -5.90 -1.28
C CYS A 59 8.09 -7.25 -1.49
N THR A 60 7.34 -8.34 -1.62
CA THR A 60 7.86 -9.69 -1.90
C THR A 60 7.20 -10.28 -3.15
N LYS A 61 8.00 -10.93 -4.00
CA LYS A 61 7.52 -11.62 -5.21
C LYS A 61 7.15 -13.09 -4.96
N THR A 62 7.53 -13.64 -3.81
CA THR A 62 7.42 -15.07 -3.53
C THR A 62 6.81 -15.28 -2.16
N LEU A 63 5.51 -15.57 -2.14
CA LEU A 63 4.82 -16.11 -0.99
C LEU A 63 4.75 -17.63 -1.05
N GLU A 64 5.07 -18.30 0.05
CA GLU A 64 4.90 -19.75 0.18
C GLU A 64 3.42 -20.16 0.17
N SER A 65 2.55 -19.30 0.71
CA SER A 65 1.11 -19.46 0.72
C SER A 65 0.49 -18.24 0.04
N PRO A 66 -0.26 -18.41 -1.06
CA PRO A 66 -0.86 -17.27 -1.75
C PRO A 66 -1.92 -16.61 -0.88
N ILE A 67 -2.08 -15.30 -1.06
CA ILE A 67 -3.19 -14.53 -0.52
C ILE A 67 -4.38 -14.71 -1.44
N VAL A 68 -5.58 -14.91 -0.89
CA VAL A 68 -6.81 -14.98 -1.67
C VAL A 68 -7.52 -13.63 -1.57
N ASN A 69 -7.71 -12.96 -2.70
CA ASN A 69 -8.40 -11.67 -2.74
C ASN A 69 -9.94 -11.83 -2.60
N GLU A 70 -10.66 -10.70 -2.57
CA GLU A 70 -12.13 -10.69 -2.42
C GLU A 70 -12.85 -11.43 -3.57
N GLN A 71 -12.22 -11.51 -4.75
CA GLN A 71 -12.72 -12.18 -5.94
C GLN A 71 -12.38 -13.69 -5.95
N GLY A 72 -11.60 -14.17 -4.97
CA GLY A 72 -11.19 -15.57 -4.87
C GLY A 72 -9.95 -15.93 -5.70
N GLU A 73 -9.24 -14.93 -6.23
CA GLU A 73 -8.01 -15.12 -7.00
C GLU A 73 -6.79 -15.20 -6.08
N TYR A 74 -5.76 -15.92 -6.54
CA TYR A 74 -4.54 -16.16 -5.78
C TYR A 74 -3.45 -15.13 -6.13
N GLU A 75 -2.98 -14.41 -5.11
CA GLU A 75 -1.88 -13.47 -5.20
C GLU A 75 -0.63 -14.05 -4.54
N TYR A 76 0.46 -14.18 -5.33
CA TYR A 76 1.75 -14.68 -4.87
C TYR A 76 2.75 -13.57 -4.54
N GLU A 77 2.43 -12.34 -4.93
CA GLU A 77 3.16 -11.13 -4.56
C GLU A 77 2.40 -10.36 -3.48
N ALA A 78 3.13 -9.73 -2.57
CA ALA A 78 2.52 -8.95 -1.51
C ALA A 78 3.36 -7.75 -1.08
N VAL A 79 2.67 -6.75 -0.56
CA VAL A 79 3.25 -5.53 -0.01
C VAL A 79 3.15 -5.56 1.50
N LEU A 80 4.26 -5.25 2.16
CA LEU A 80 4.31 -5.00 3.59
C LEU A 80 3.97 -3.53 3.83
N VAL A 81 2.81 -3.31 4.43
CA VAL A 81 2.35 -1.98 4.86
C VAL A 81 2.50 -1.89 6.37
N ARG A 82 3.07 -0.78 6.83
CA ARG A 82 3.19 -0.46 8.25
C ARG A 82 2.28 0.68 8.62
N LEU A 83 1.54 0.52 9.71
CA LEU A 83 0.77 1.56 10.37
C LEU A 83 1.61 2.19 11.48
N CYS A 84 2.05 3.44 11.28
CA CYS A 84 2.82 4.22 12.24
C CYS A 84 1.93 5.19 13.02
N PRO A 85 2.05 5.30 14.35
CA PRO A 85 1.24 6.25 15.12
C PRO A 85 1.46 7.68 14.65
N ALA A 86 0.37 8.39 14.36
CA ALA A 86 0.42 9.78 13.92
C ALA A 86 1.06 10.70 15.00
N GLU A 87 0.84 10.42 16.28
CA GLU A 87 1.37 11.22 17.40
C GLU A 87 2.90 11.09 17.57
N ALA A 88 3.45 9.89 17.32
CA ALA A 88 4.89 9.66 17.36
C ALA A 88 5.61 10.14 16.08
N GLY A 89 4.83 10.43 15.04
CA GLY A 89 5.27 10.82 13.71
C GLY A 89 5.76 9.65 12.86
N CYS A 90 5.39 9.63 11.58
CA CYS A 90 5.98 8.75 10.58
C CYS A 90 7.08 9.49 9.79
N ASP A 91 8.31 8.98 9.87
CA ASP A 91 9.46 9.47 9.13
C ASP A 91 9.53 8.82 7.74
N SER A 92 9.09 9.57 6.73
CA SER A 92 9.13 9.17 5.32
C SER A 92 10.54 8.82 4.83
N SER A 93 11.59 9.39 5.44
CA SER A 93 12.99 9.12 5.07
C SER A 93 13.52 7.80 5.64
N SER A 94 12.88 7.28 6.69
CA SER A 94 13.22 5.97 7.26
C SER A 94 12.50 4.85 6.52
N THR A 95 13.16 3.71 6.30
CA THR A 95 12.54 2.55 5.62
C THR A 95 11.30 2.05 6.34
N GLY A 96 11.32 2.06 7.68
CA GLY A 96 10.22 1.55 8.50
C GLY A 96 9.23 2.61 8.98
N GLY A 97 9.35 3.88 8.60
CA GLY A 97 8.49 4.98 9.08
C GLY A 97 8.70 5.36 10.55
N CYS A 98 8.51 4.43 11.46
CA CYS A 98 8.51 4.63 12.91
C CYS A 98 9.24 3.48 13.62
N LYS A 99 9.66 3.72 14.88
CA LYS A 99 10.48 2.78 15.67
C LYS A 99 9.69 1.92 16.65
N GLY A 100 8.44 2.27 16.94
CA GLY A 100 7.57 1.58 17.89
C GLY A 100 6.13 2.08 17.75
N GLY A 101 5.20 1.45 18.48
CA GLY A 101 3.78 1.78 18.37
C GLY A 101 3.09 1.27 17.10
N PHE A 102 3.81 0.53 16.25
CA PHE A 102 3.37 0.18 14.90
C PHE A 102 2.77 -1.21 14.79
N GLY A 103 1.95 -1.38 13.75
CA GLY A 103 1.48 -2.67 13.26
C GLY A 103 1.92 -2.89 11.83
N ASP A 104 2.30 -4.13 11.52
CA ASP A 104 2.67 -4.54 10.18
C ASP A 104 1.56 -5.41 9.58
N MET A 105 1.23 -5.18 8.31
CA MET A 105 0.21 -5.95 7.60
C MET A 105 0.70 -6.32 6.21
N LEU A 106 0.44 -7.56 5.81
CA LEU A 106 0.79 -8.09 4.51
C LEU A 106 -0.47 -8.10 3.65
N VAL A 107 -0.44 -7.35 2.56
CA VAL A 107 -1.57 -7.20 1.63
C VAL A 107 -1.15 -7.74 0.28
N GLY A 108 -2.04 -8.44 -0.42
CA GLY A 108 -1.79 -8.85 -1.81
C GLY A 108 -1.41 -7.64 -2.67
N LEU A 109 -0.42 -7.79 -3.55
CA LEU A 109 0.09 -6.68 -4.35
C LEU A 109 -1.00 -6.04 -5.21
N SER A 110 -1.76 -6.83 -5.95
CA SER A 110 -2.79 -6.33 -6.85
C SER A 110 -3.91 -5.65 -6.06
N THR A 111 -4.35 -6.29 -4.97
CA THR A 111 -5.33 -5.71 -4.05
C THR A 111 -4.87 -4.36 -3.49
N PHE A 112 -3.60 -4.25 -3.09
CA PHE A 112 -3.05 -3.02 -2.55
C PHE A 112 -2.91 -1.91 -3.60
N VAL A 113 -2.42 -2.25 -4.80
CA VAL A 113 -2.24 -1.30 -5.90
C VAL A 113 -3.59 -0.72 -6.36
N GLU A 114 -4.62 -1.57 -6.47
CA GLU A 114 -5.98 -1.14 -6.81
C GLU A 114 -6.54 -0.18 -5.75
N ALA A 115 -6.46 -0.55 -4.47
CA ALA A 115 -6.92 0.31 -3.36
C ALA A 115 -6.15 1.64 -3.31
N TYR A 116 -4.85 1.63 -3.60
CA TYR A 116 -4.03 2.84 -3.65
C TYR A 116 -4.49 3.79 -4.76
N PHE A 117 -4.68 3.29 -5.98
CA PHE A 117 -5.06 4.15 -7.10
C PHE A 117 -6.51 4.61 -7.07
N GLU A 118 -7.42 3.82 -6.51
CA GLU A 118 -8.77 4.29 -6.23
C GLU A 118 -8.80 5.48 -5.28
N ASP A 119 -8.00 5.43 -4.21
CA ASP A 119 -7.84 6.51 -3.23
C ASP A 119 -7.12 7.74 -3.81
N GLN A 120 -6.17 7.53 -4.71
CA GLN A 120 -5.47 8.62 -5.38
C GLN A 120 -6.29 9.28 -6.50
N ARG A 121 -7.36 8.64 -6.99
CA ARG A 121 -8.12 9.11 -8.16
C ARG A 121 -8.61 10.55 -8.03
N ASP A 122 -9.00 10.95 -6.82
CA ASP A 122 -9.53 12.29 -6.53
C ASP A 122 -8.42 13.31 -6.17
N ASN A 123 -7.21 12.83 -5.88
CA ASN A 123 -6.06 13.64 -5.42
C ASN A 123 -4.99 13.86 -6.50
N MET A 124 -4.92 13.01 -7.53
CA MET A 124 -3.93 13.12 -8.61
C MET A 124 -4.52 13.91 -9.80
N GLN A 125 -3.83 14.99 -10.20
CA GLN A 125 -3.97 15.53 -11.55
C GLN A 125 -3.31 14.56 -12.52
N TRP A 126 -4.09 13.59 -13.00
CA TRP A 126 -3.64 12.62 -13.99
C TRP A 126 -3.16 13.36 -15.24
N ASP A 127 -1.98 13.00 -15.73
CA ASP A 127 -1.60 13.32 -17.10
C ASP A 127 -2.45 12.44 -18.01
N ASP A 128 -3.28 13.04 -18.88
CA ASP A 128 -4.20 12.33 -19.78
C ASP A 128 -3.48 11.28 -20.66
N ALA A 129 -2.15 11.37 -20.78
CA ALA A 129 -1.31 10.48 -21.57
C ALA A 129 -1.09 9.08 -20.95
N PHE A 130 -1.23 8.89 -19.64
CA PHE A 130 -0.96 7.59 -19.00
C PHE A 130 -1.99 7.24 -17.91
N GLN A 131 -2.90 6.32 -18.25
CA GLN A 131 -3.94 5.79 -17.37
C GLN A 131 -3.36 4.74 -16.43
N VAL A 132 -2.65 5.21 -15.38
CA VAL A 132 -2.01 4.32 -14.38
C VAL A 132 -3.04 3.41 -13.71
N ASP A 133 -4.28 3.87 -13.56
CA ASP A 133 -5.41 3.11 -13.02
C ASP A 133 -5.71 1.84 -13.81
N LYS A 134 -5.46 1.83 -15.12
CA LYS A 134 -5.56 0.61 -15.93
C LYS A 134 -4.45 -0.38 -15.57
N PHE A 135 -3.21 0.10 -15.52
CA PHE A 135 -2.05 -0.74 -15.22
C PHE A 135 -1.89 -1.08 -13.73
N ALA A 136 -2.79 -0.58 -12.88
CA ALA A 136 -3.00 -1.08 -11.52
C ALA A 136 -3.42 -2.56 -11.53
N LYS A 137 -4.01 -3.01 -12.63
CA LYS A 137 -4.37 -4.41 -12.91
C LYS A 137 -3.49 -4.95 -14.03
N CYS A 138 -3.40 -6.27 -14.12
CA CYS A 138 -2.73 -6.92 -15.24
C CYS A 138 -3.55 -6.69 -16.51
N GLU A 139 -3.08 -5.79 -17.37
CA GLU A 139 -3.81 -5.36 -18.56
C GLU A 139 -3.08 -5.72 -19.83
N GLN A 140 -3.84 -6.14 -20.85
CA GLN A 140 -3.26 -6.52 -22.14
C GLN A 140 -2.66 -5.29 -22.83
N TYR A 141 -1.40 -5.41 -23.26
CA TYR A 141 -0.71 -4.44 -24.09
C TYR A 141 -0.70 -4.91 -25.54
N ASN A 142 -1.13 -4.04 -26.46
CA ASN A 142 -1.11 -4.31 -27.89
C ASN A 142 0.00 -3.48 -28.58
N PRO A 143 1.14 -4.11 -28.96
CA PRO A 143 2.23 -3.43 -29.65
C PRO A 143 1.81 -2.81 -30.99
N ASP A 144 0.83 -3.40 -31.68
CA ASP A 144 0.41 -2.97 -33.02
C ASP A 144 -0.38 -1.65 -32.99
N GLU A 145 -0.90 -1.22 -31.84
CA GLU A 145 -1.57 0.08 -31.71
C GLU A 145 -0.61 1.26 -31.87
N ASN A 146 0.67 1.06 -31.52
CA ASN A 146 1.72 2.07 -31.59
C ASN A 146 2.83 1.69 -32.59
N ALA A 147 2.59 0.71 -33.46
CA ALA A 147 3.57 0.22 -34.43
C ALA A 147 3.76 1.19 -35.61
N ASP A 148 5.02 1.55 -35.88
CA ASP A 148 5.41 2.11 -37.17
C ASP A 148 5.20 1.06 -38.29
N ASP A 149 5.01 1.50 -39.53
CA ASP A 149 4.75 0.63 -40.70
C ASP A 149 5.78 -0.50 -40.88
N ALA A 150 6.99 -0.37 -40.32
CA ALA A 150 8.06 -1.37 -40.36
C ALA A 150 7.88 -2.54 -39.37
N ASN A 151 7.14 -2.35 -38.27
CA ASN A 151 6.96 -3.34 -37.19
C ASN A 151 5.54 -3.91 -37.11
N ARG A 152 4.65 -3.46 -38.00
CA ARG A 152 3.25 -3.90 -38.01
C ARG A 152 3.16 -5.40 -38.27
N GLY A 153 2.60 -6.13 -37.31
CA GLY A 153 2.45 -7.58 -37.38
C GLY A 153 3.66 -8.38 -36.91
N ALA A 154 4.74 -7.73 -36.44
CA ALA A 154 5.90 -8.43 -35.87
C ALA A 154 5.54 -9.22 -34.60
N TRP A 155 4.45 -8.82 -33.93
CA TRP A 155 4.03 -9.34 -32.63
C TRP A 155 2.68 -10.08 -32.68
N GLU A 156 2.13 -10.38 -33.87
CA GLU A 156 0.80 -11.01 -34.06
C GLU A 156 0.60 -12.34 -33.31
N ASN A 157 1.69 -13.03 -32.95
CA ASN A 157 1.65 -14.31 -32.23
C ASN A 157 2.00 -14.18 -30.74
N TYR A 158 2.18 -12.96 -30.23
CA TYR A 158 2.53 -12.69 -28.84
C TYR A 158 1.38 -11.98 -28.13
N GLN A 159 1.17 -12.34 -26.87
CA GLN A 159 0.27 -11.62 -25.97
C GLN A 159 1.13 -11.04 -24.86
N PHE A 160 1.11 -9.71 -24.75
CA PHE A 160 1.83 -8.99 -23.71
C PHE A 160 0.84 -8.40 -22.73
N PHE A 161 1.25 -8.35 -21.47
CA PHE A 161 0.49 -7.76 -20.40
C PHE A 161 1.38 -6.82 -19.60
N ILE A 162 0.84 -5.72 -19.10
CA ILE A 162 1.53 -4.80 -18.21
C ILE A 162 0.81 -4.83 -16.88
N GLY A 163 1.56 -4.99 -15.79
CA GLY A 163 1.00 -5.00 -14.46
C GLY A 163 2.02 -4.64 -13.39
N PRO A 164 1.57 -4.48 -12.13
CA PRO A 164 2.44 -4.19 -11.00
C PRO A 164 3.24 -5.41 -10.57
N THR A 165 4.51 -5.22 -10.20
CA THR A 165 5.34 -6.20 -9.50
C THR A 165 6.26 -5.49 -8.52
N CYS A 166 6.83 -6.22 -7.55
CA CYS A 166 7.85 -5.64 -6.67
C CYS A 166 9.07 -5.13 -7.44
N SER A 167 9.64 -4.01 -6.99
CA SER A 167 10.96 -3.56 -7.44
C SER A 167 12.03 -4.57 -7.04
N ASP A 168 13.17 -4.57 -7.74
CA ASP A 168 14.23 -5.57 -7.53
C ASP A 168 14.92 -5.44 -6.16
N ASP A 169 14.82 -4.27 -5.52
CA ASP A 169 15.29 -4.03 -4.15
C ASP A 169 14.28 -4.46 -3.07
N GLY A 170 13.06 -4.86 -3.47
CA GLY A 170 11.97 -5.25 -2.59
C GLY A 170 11.43 -4.12 -1.71
N LEU A 171 11.70 -2.85 -2.04
CA LEU A 171 11.28 -1.70 -1.24
C LEU A 171 10.08 -0.94 -1.83
N GLY A 172 9.73 -1.21 -3.09
CA GLY A 172 8.63 -0.55 -3.77
C GLY A 172 7.96 -1.43 -4.80
N VAL A 173 7.12 -0.80 -5.60
CA VAL A 173 6.37 -1.42 -6.70
C VAL A 173 6.75 -0.73 -8.00
N LYS A 174 6.92 -1.52 -9.05
CA LYS A 174 7.19 -1.11 -10.43
C LYS A 174 6.13 -1.68 -11.38
N LEU A 175 6.08 -1.16 -12.59
CA LEU A 175 5.40 -1.84 -13.70
C LEU A 175 6.40 -2.72 -14.45
N GLU A 176 5.92 -3.83 -14.99
CA GLU A 176 6.74 -4.76 -15.78
C GLU A 176 5.91 -5.34 -16.93
N LEU A 177 6.61 -5.87 -17.96
CA LEU A 177 5.99 -6.58 -19.08
C LEU A 177 5.92 -8.08 -18.80
N PHE A 178 4.77 -8.68 -19.06
CA PHE A 178 4.45 -10.09 -18.83
C PHE A 178 3.92 -10.77 -20.09
N THR A 179 3.88 -12.09 -20.06
CA THR A 179 3.42 -12.96 -21.17
C THR A 179 2.14 -13.75 -20.85
N ASP A 180 1.58 -13.53 -19.65
CA ASP A 180 0.33 -14.13 -19.17
C ASP A 180 -0.59 -13.07 -18.57
N ASP A 181 -1.89 -13.35 -18.58
CA ASP A 181 -2.98 -12.47 -18.11
C ASP A 181 -3.06 -12.35 -16.59
N ALA A 182 -2.28 -13.15 -15.86
CA ALA A 182 -2.12 -13.05 -14.41
C ALA A 182 -0.85 -12.26 -14.00
N CYS A 183 -0.06 -11.78 -14.96
CA CYS A 183 1.20 -11.06 -14.72
C CYS A 183 2.17 -11.82 -13.81
N THR A 184 2.37 -13.12 -14.09
CA THR A 184 3.24 -14.00 -13.29
C THR A 184 4.55 -14.37 -14.00
N GLN A 185 4.57 -14.34 -15.33
CA GLN A 185 5.70 -14.67 -16.19
C GLN A 185 6.21 -13.41 -16.89
N VAL A 186 7.25 -12.82 -16.29
CA VAL A 186 7.96 -11.67 -16.86
C VAL A 186 8.46 -12.02 -18.26
N SER A 187 8.23 -11.10 -19.20
CA SER A 187 8.66 -11.22 -20.58
C SER A 187 10.18 -11.22 -20.68
N GLU A 188 10.75 -12.09 -21.52
CA GLU A 188 12.17 -12.01 -21.91
C GLU A 188 12.45 -10.85 -22.87
N ILE A 189 11.39 -10.29 -23.47
CA ILE A 189 11.45 -9.16 -24.38
C ILE A 189 11.19 -7.88 -23.59
N ASP A 190 12.09 -6.91 -23.67
CA ASP A 190 11.94 -5.62 -23.01
C ASP A 190 10.77 -4.81 -23.60
N PHE A 191 10.06 -4.05 -22.74
CA PHE A 191 8.99 -3.15 -23.18
C PHE A 191 9.43 -2.20 -24.28
N GLU A 192 10.65 -1.64 -24.19
CA GLU A 192 11.20 -0.71 -25.18
C GLU A 192 11.28 -1.33 -26.59
N THR A 193 11.50 -2.64 -26.67
CA THR A 193 11.55 -3.37 -27.95
C THR A 193 10.18 -3.49 -28.59
N VAL A 194 9.14 -3.77 -27.79
CA VAL A 194 7.76 -3.94 -28.31
C VAL A 194 7.04 -2.61 -28.51
N SER A 195 7.48 -1.54 -27.85
CA SER A 195 6.85 -0.22 -27.86
C SER A 195 7.51 0.81 -28.80
N ASN A 196 8.43 0.36 -29.68
CA ASN A 196 9.20 1.23 -30.59
C ASN A 196 10.03 2.30 -29.89
N GLY A 197 10.75 1.92 -28.84
CA GLY A 197 11.68 2.81 -28.13
C GLY A 197 11.05 3.60 -26.99
N TRP A 198 9.80 3.33 -26.61
CA TRP A 198 9.18 3.96 -25.46
C TRP A 198 9.62 3.26 -24.16
N THR A 199 9.89 4.05 -23.13
CA THR A 199 10.21 3.51 -21.81
C THR A 199 8.93 3.29 -21.01
N LEU A 200 8.87 2.18 -20.28
CA LEU A 200 7.74 1.88 -19.40
C LEU A 200 7.75 2.84 -18.21
N PRO A 201 6.72 3.67 -18.00
CA PRO A 201 6.63 4.49 -16.80
C PRO A 201 6.67 3.59 -15.56
N TYR A 202 7.38 4.04 -14.53
CA TYR A 202 7.56 3.26 -13.29
C TYR A 202 8.25 1.90 -13.46
N GLY A 203 8.93 1.63 -14.59
CA GLY A 203 9.63 0.36 -14.83
C GLY A 203 10.80 0.06 -13.88
N THR A 204 11.30 1.08 -13.16
CA THR A 204 12.35 0.92 -12.14
C THR A 204 11.85 1.03 -10.71
N GLY A 205 10.56 1.33 -10.51
CA GLY A 205 9.95 1.55 -9.21
C GLY A 205 9.18 2.88 -9.12
N GLY A 206 8.67 3.16 -7.91
CA GLY A 206 7.97 4.40 -7.60
C GLY A 206 6.52 4.45 -8.09
N LEU A 207 5.95 3.31 -8.51
CA LEU A 207 4.52 3.22 -8.84
C LEU A 207 3.65 3.62 -7.65
N ILE A 208 4.09 3.26 -6.44
CA ILE A 208 3.45 3.61 -5.18
C ILE A 208 4.41 4.41 -4.32
N SER A 209 3.89 5.45 -3.67
CA SER A 209 4.67 6.25 -2.71
C SER A 209 5.07 5.41 -1.50
N THR A 210 6.37 5.36 -1.21
CA THR A 210 6.92 4.82 0.05
C THR A 210 6.97 5.87 1.17
N SER A 211 6.37 7.03 0.95
CA SER A 211 6.22 8.07 1.97
C SER A 211 5.08 7.70 2.91
N CYS A 212 5.09 8.30 4.10
CA CYS A 212 4.00 8.16 5.05
C CYS A 212 2.78 8.90 4.55
N ASN A 213 1.63 8.22 4.55
CA ASN A 213 0.35 8.79 4.18
C ASN A 213 -0.59 8.71 5.37
N SER A 214 -1.15 9.85 5.78
CA SER A 214 -2.19 9.91 6.82
C SER A 214 -3.36 9.01 6.44
N CYS A 215 -3.86 8.20 7.39
CA CYS A 215 -5.07 7.40 7.17
C CYS A 215 -6.36 8.20 7.33
N THR A 216 -6.27 9.49 7.63
CA THR A 216 -7.40 10.43 7.60
C THR A 216 -7.23 11.48 6.52
N GLU A 217 -8.33 11.92 5.93
CA GLU A 217 -8.39 13.08 5.05
C GLU A 217 -9.64 13.92 5.33
N TYR A 218 -9.66 15.16 4.84
CA TYR A 218 -10.83 16.02 4.94
C TYR A 218 -11.64 15.92 3.66
N ASN A 219 -12.92 15.57 3.78
CA ASN A 219 -13.83 15.53 2.64
C ASN A 219 -14.21 16.95 2.16
N ASN A 220 -15.00 17.03 1.08
CA ASN A 220 -15.47 18.31 0.51
C ASN A 220 -16.33 19.16 1.47
N ASN A 221 -16.84 18.56 2.55
CA ASN A 221 -17.62 19.24 3.58
C ASN A 221 -16.75 19.68 4.78
N GLY A 222 -15.44 19.38 4.77
CA GLY A 222 -14.52 19.66 5.86
C GLY A 222 -14.63 18.69 7.04
N GLU A 223 -15.28 17.54 6.86
CA GLU A 223 -15.35 16.47 7.85
C GLU A 223 -14.14 15.54 7.69
N LEU A 224 -13.64 15.03 8.82
CA LEU A 224 -12.52 14.10 8.83
C LEU A 224 -13.04 12.68 8.55
N GLU A 225 -12.55 12.07 7.48
CA GLU A 225 -12.92 10.72 7.05
C GLU A 225 -11.66 9.84 6.99
N LEU A 226 -11.86 8.51 7.08
CA LEU A 226 -10.78 7.56 6.86
C LEU A 226 -10.53 7.39 5.36
N ARG A 227 -9.25 7.33 4.98
CA ARG A 227 -8.85 7.04 3.61
C ARG A 227 -9.18 5.61 3.24
N GLU A 228 -9.80 5.44 2.07
CA GLU A 228 -10.18 4.14 1.52
C GLU A 228 -8.98 3.20 1.40
N SER A 229 -7.81 3.73 0.99
CA SER A 229 -6.58 2.95 0.89
C SER A 229 -6.17 2.32 2.23
N CYS A 230 -6.31 3.02 3.35
CA CYS A 230 -6.00 2.47 4.68
C CYS A 230 -7.02 1.42 5.10
N VAL A 231 -8.31 1.71 4.90
CA VAL A 231 -9.41 0.81 5.30
C VAL A 231 -9.34 -0.49 4.49
N ARG A 232 -9.28 -0.42 3.16
CA ARG A 232 -9.20 -1.60 2.28
C ARG A 232 -7.92 -2.39 2.51
N SER A 233 -6.77 -1.73 2.66
CA SER A 233 -5.51 -2.43 2.95
C SER A 233 -5.58 -3.19 4.27
N TYR A 234 -6.14 -2.56 5.31
CA TYR A 234 -6.30 -3.21 6.60
C TYR A 234 -7.30 -4.37 6.53
N GLN A 235 -8.46 -4.18 5.92
CA GLN A 235 -9.48 -5.22 5.77
C GLN A 235 -8.95 -6.43 5.00
N ASN A 236 -8.29 -6.18 3.87
CA ASN A 236 -7.81 -7.22 2.95
C ASN A 236 -6.44 -7.79 3.31
N ALA A 237 -5.82 -7.38 4.41
CA ALA A 237 -4.61 -8.01 4.90
C ALA A 237 -4.94 -9.36 5.59
N PRO A 238 -4.66 -10.52 4.98
CA PRO A 238 -4.83 -11.82 5.65
C PRO A 238 -3.89 -12.00 6.83
N TYR A 239 -2.72 -11.35 6.79
CA TYR A 239 -1.69 -11.47 7.81
C TYR A 239 -1.41 -10.11 8.43
N LYS A 240 -1.59 -10.03 9.74
CA LYS A 240 -1.34 -8.84 10.53
C LYS A 240 -0.44 -9.18 11.71
N CYS A 241 0.42 -8.24 12.07
CA CYS A 241 1.26 -8.29 13.24
C CYS A 241 1.13 -6.99 14.03
N GLU A 242 0.18 -6.98 14.96
CA GLU A 242 -0.23 -5.80 15.71
C GLU A 242 0.34 -5.76 17.14
N THR A 243 1.35 -6.58 17.45
CA THR A 243 1.93 -6.66 18.80
C THR A 243 2.47 -5.33 19.32
N GLY A 244 2.88 -4.45 18.40
CA GLY A 244 3.43 -3.13 18.72
C GLY A 244 2.40 -2.00 18.71
N MET A 245 1.15 -2.25 18.31
CA MET A 245 0.15 -1.18 18.13
C MET A 245 -0.37 -0.63 19.46
N GLU A 246 -0.43 0.70 19.55
CA GLU A 246 -0.99 1.44 20.68
C GLU A 246 -2.53 1.47 20.65
N TYR A 247 -3.11 1.71 19.48
CA TYR A 247 -4.55 1.66 19.23
C TYR A 247 -4.85 0.48 18.30
N TYR A 248 -5.89 -0.28 18.60
CA TYR A 248 -6.23 -1.49 17.84
C TYR A 248 -7.75 -1.60 17.65
N SER A 249 -8.16 -2.51 16.78
CA SER A 249 -9.57 -2.77 16.49
C SER A 249 -10.34 -3.16 17.76
N TYR A 250 -11.67 -3.04 17.72
CA TYR A 250 -12.54 -3.51 18.80
C TYR A 250 -12.30 -4.99 19.18
N PHE A 251 -11.84 -5.80 18.22
CA PHE A 251 -11.56 -7.23 18.40
C PHE A 251 -10.20 -7.54 19.04
N GLY A 252 -9.41 -6.52 19.38
CA GLY A 252 -8.07 -6.69 19.94
C GLY A 252 -6.98 -6.75 18.86
N GLN A 253 -5.77 -7.10 19.29
CA GLN A 253 -4.60 -7.23 18.40
C GLN A 253 -4.66 -8.53 17.59
N ASN A 254 -4.42 -8.42 16.29
CA ASN A 254 -4.17 -9.56 15.41
C ASN A 254 -2.67 -9.82 15.26
N VAL A 255 -2.23 -11.01 15.67
CA VAL A 255 -0.83 -11.44 15.67
C VAL A 255 -0.57 -12.66 14.80
N GLN A 256 -1.57 -13.11 14.04
CA GLN A 256 -1.49 -14.34 13.25
C GLN A 256 -0.44 -14.28 12.14
N GLY A 257 -0.11 -13.07 11.67
CA GLY A 257 0.87 -12.83 10.61
C GLY A 257 2.30 -12.61 11.08
N CYS A 258 2.56 -12.50 12.39
CA CYS A 258 3.86 -12.04 12.89
C CYS A 258 5.05 -12.92 12.47
N GLU A 259 4.90 -14.25 12.54
CA GLU A 259 5.96 -15.18 12.16
C GLU A 259 6.28 -15.08 10.66
N LEU A 260 5.23 -15.11 9.82
CA LEU A 260 5.37 -14.97 8.37
C LEU A 260 6.00 -13.62 7.98
N ILE A 261 5.49 -12.51 8.52
CA ILE A 261 6.00 -11.16 8.21
C ILE A 261 7.48 -11.05 8.61
N THR A 262 7.85 -11.57 9.78
CA THR A 262 9.24 -11.54 10.26
C THR A 262 10.16 -12.43 9.41
N ALA A 263 9.67 -13.58 8.95
CA ALA A 263 10.42 -14.48 8.09
C ALA A 263 10.63 -13.90 6.68
N THR A 264 9.59 -13.29 6.11
CA THR A 264 9.61 -12.72 4.75
C THR A 264 10.35 -11.39 4.71
N PHE A 265 10.16 -10.54 5.72
CA PHE A 265 10.78 -9.22 5.84
C PHE A 265 11.62 -9.17 7.11
N PRO A 266 12.73 -9.93 7.19
CA PRO A 266 13.60 -9.88 8.34
C PRO A 266 14.05 -8.44 8.48
N ALA A 267 13.81 -7.85 9.66
CA ALA A 267 14.29 -6.51 9.95
C ALA A 267 15.76 -6.48 9.56
N LYS A 268 16.11 -5.70 8.53
CA LYS A 268 17.51 -5.48 8.16
C LYS A 268 18.14 -5.00 9.45
N SER A 269 18.86 -5.89 10.14
CA SER A 269 19.48 -5.53 11.40
C SER A 269 20.27 -4.28 11.05
N SER A 270 19.97 -3.18 11.73
CA SER A 270 20.65 -1.91 11.52
C SER A 270 22.13 -2.22 11.70
N GLY A 271 22.76 -2.52 10.58
CA GLY A 271 24.03 -3.17 10.56
C GLY A 271 24.98 -2.09 11.02
N SER A 272 25.39 -2.19 12.28
CA SER A 272 26.62 -1.59 12.76
C SER A 272 27.86 -2.08 11.96
N GLY A 273 27.70 -2.65 10.77
CA GLY A 273 28.74 -2.94 9.78
C GLY A 273 29.43 -1.66 9.27
N GLY A 274 28.78 -0.50 9.32
CA GLY A 274 29.45 0.79 9.07
C GLY A 274 30.48 1.15 10.15
N LYS A 275 30.27 0.73 11.40
CA LYS A 275 31.26 0.95 12.48
C LYS A 275 32.43 -0.01 12.37
N VAL A 276 32.19 -1.27 12.01
CA VAL A 276 33.26 -2.28 11.89
C VAL A 276 34.18 -1.98 10.71
N PHE A 277 33.65 -1.58 9.55
CA PHE A 277 34.48 -1.18 8.41
C PHE A 277 35.29 0.09 8.71
N GLY A 278 34.70 1.05 9.43
CA GLY A 278 35.39 2.25 9.90
C GLY A 278 36.59 1.94 10.80
N TRP A 279 36.45 1.03 11.76
CA TRP A 279 37.55 0.62 12.65
C TRP A 279 38.64 -0.17 11.92
N ILE A 280 38.29 -1.03 10.96
CA ILE A 280 39.26 -1.79 10.17
C ILE A 280 40.08 -0.85 9.27
N VAL A 281 39.42 0.08 8.57
CA VAL A 281 40.11 1.08 7.74
C VAL A 281 40.98 1.99 8.60
N LEU A 282 40.49 2.45 9.76
CA LEU A 282 41.27 3.28 10.68
C LEU A 282 42.50 2.53 11.24
N ALA A 283 42.35 1.25 11.61
CA ALA A 283 43.46 0.44 12.08
C ALA A 283 44.55 0.24 10.99
N LEU A 284 44.15 0.00 9.75
CA LEU A 284 45.08 -0.14 8.62
C LEU A 284 45.83 1.18 8.33
N VAL A 285 45.14 2.32 8.41
CA VAL A 285 45.78 3.65 8.23
C VAL A 285 46.80 3.93 9.34
N VAL A 286 46.47 3.61 10.60
CA VAL A 286 47.39 3.81 11.73
C VAL A 286 48.63 2.92 11.61
N VAL A 287 48.48 1.65 11.25
CA VAL A 287 49.61 0.73 11.05
C VAL A 287 50.47 1.18 9.86
N GLY A 288 49.83 1.61 8.76
CA GLY A 288 50.53 2.15 7.59
C GLY A 288 51.35 3.40 7.92
N LEU A 289 50.79 4.35 8.68
CA LEU A 289 51.50 5.55 9.12
C LEU A 289 52.64 5.24 10.08
N ALA A 290 52.46 4.33 11.04
CA ALA A 290 53.52 3.91 11.95
C ALA A 290 54.68 3.26 11.17
N GLY A 291 54.38 2.37 10.22
CA GLY A 291 55.38 1.77 9.33
C GLY A 291 56.14 2.80 8.50
N TYR A 292 55.43 3.78 7.93
CA TYR A 292 56.04 4.88 7.16
C TYR A 292 56.99 5.74 8.01
N VAL A 293 56.61 6.09 9.24
CA VAL A 293 57.46 6.87 10.16
C VAL A 293 58.74 6.11 10.53
N VAL A 294 58.65 4.81 10.83
CA VAL A 294 59.82 3.98 11.14
C VAL A 294 60.76 3.87 9.94
N TRP A 295 60.22 3.63 8.75
CA TRP A 295 60.99 3.58 7.51
C TRP A 295 61.70 4.92 7.23
N TRP A 296 60.99 6.04 7.39
CA TRP A 296 61.56 7.37 7.16
C TRP A 296 62.69 7.72 8.14
N ARG A 297 62.56 7.33 9.43
CA ARG A 297 63.64 7.47 10.42
C ARG A 297 64.88 6.67 10.05
N LYS A 298 64.70 5.43 9.59
CA LYS A 298 65.83 4.56 9.16
C LYS A 298 66.57 5.18 7.96
N LYS A 299 65.83 5.73 6.99
CA LYS A 299 66.44 6.38 5.80
C LYS A 299 67.28 7.61 6.18
N LYS A 300 66.85 8.41 7.15
CA LYS A 300 67.64 9.57 7.61
C LYS A 300 68.92 9.18 8.32
N ALA A 301 68.91 8.12 9.13
CA ALA A 301 70.10 7.65 9.84
C ALA A 301 71.20 7.17 8.87
N SER A 302 70.83 6.51 7.78
CA SER A 302 71.77 6.04 6.76
C SER A 302 72.28 7.11 5.80
N ALA A 303 71.76 8.34 5.87
CA ALA A 303 72.18 9.46 5.02
C ALA A 303 73.17 10.42 5.73
N SER A 304 73.50 10.15 7.00
CA SER A 304 74.43 10.93 7.82
C SER A 304 75.76 10.24 8.11
N GLU A 305 75.99 9.06 7.53
CA GLU A 305 77.31 8.40 7.40
C GLU A 305 77.87 8.63 5.99
#